data_AF-R0KGR1-F1
#
_entry.id   AF-R0KGR1-F1
#
_cell.length_a   1.000
_cell.length_b   1.000
_cell.length_c   1.000
_cell.angle_alpha   90.00
_cell.angle_beta   90.00
_cell.angle_gamma   90.00
#
_symmetry.space_group_name_H-M   'P 1'
#
loop_
_entity.id
_entity.type
_entity.pdbx_description
1 polymer ?
#
loop_
_entity_poly.entity_id
_entity_poly.type
_entity_poly.pdbx_seq_one_letter_code
_entity_poly.pdbx_strand_id
1 'polypeptide(L)'
;MTSPPLHHPRPSLHLTHTTLLNSPNALVFISGLTRGLHATDYFLDLNNILENMAVRDAVSYSPFEFRMRSIYMGSGYSSWRSNFKDLVALIKYLKGTGMEKKVVVMGSSSAVLESPPVDSYIMQAPTSDRETAGLVISLVSVGGDDDFFSFDISASTLRSTFGKLNKPTLIVMSEQDQGVPQTVNKEAMLRKWAAAIPEGLFSNETGVLPFADHVLTTEHCIRLFRVKVEKFLTELQVNAVEK
;
A
#
# COMPACT_ATOMS: atom_id res chain seq x y z
N MET A 1 -18.17 17.54 23.04
CA MET A 1 -16.87 18.19 23.24
C MET A 1 -15.99 17.81 22.06
N THR A 2 -15.81 18.74 21.12
CA THR A 2 -14.96 18.55 19.93
C THR A 2 -13.50 18.72 20.34
N SER A 3 -12.68 17.68 20.16
CA SER A 3 -11.24 17.79 20.33
C SER A 3 -10.67 18.80 19.32
N PRO A 4 -9.66 19.60 19.70
CA PRO A 4 -9.08 20.58 18.80
C PRO A 4 -8.36 19.90 17.62
N PRO A 5 -8.29 20.55 16.44
CA PRO A 5 -7.53 20.03 15.32
C PRO A 5 -6.05 19.87 15.72
N LEU A 6 -5.50 18.69 15.45
CA LEU A 6 -4.07 18.39 15.63
C LEU A 6 -3.26 19.21 14.63
N HIS A 7 -2.80 20.38 15.03
CA HIS A 7 -1.88 21.19 14.25
C HIS A 7 -0.50 20.53 14.21
N HIS A 8 -0.21 19.84 13.11
CA HIS A 8 1.12 19.30 12.80
C HIS A 8 2.04 20.40 12.24
N PRO A 9 3.36 20.40 12.52
CA PRO A 9 4.27 21.49 12.14
C PRO A 9 4.66 21.53 10.65
N ARG A 10 3.87 20.94 9.72
CA ARG A 10 4.13 21.07 8.27
C ARG A 10 2.83 21.15 7.45
N PRO A 11 2.70 22.06 6.46
CA PRO A 11 1.40 22.49 5.91
C PRO A 11 0.76 21.56 4.85
N SER A 12 1.14 20.28 4.77
CA SER A 12 0.74 19.40 3.65
C SER A 12 0.18 18.03 4.05
N LEU A 13 0.03 17.76 5.34
CA LEU A 13 -0.64 16.56 5.82
C LEU A 13 -2.15 16.85 5.91
N HIS A 14 -2.92 16.44 4.90
CA HIS A 14 -4.38 16.40 5.01
C HIS A 14 -4.77 15.16 5.81
N LEU A 15 -4.93 15.34 7.12
CA LEU A 15 -5.52 14.34 7.99
C LEU A 15 -7.04 14.35 7.78
N THR A 16 -7.55 13.44 6.95
CA THR A 16 -8.99 13.24 6.84
C THR A 16 -9.47 12.51 8.10
N HIS A 17 -10.31 13.17 8.90
CA HIS A 17 -10.75 12.68 10.20
C HIS A 17 -11.85 11.62 10.08
N THR A 18 -11.63 10.45 10.68
CA THR A 18 -12.71 9.53 11.09
C THR A 18 -12.74 9.41 12.62
N THR A 19 -13.81 8.83 13.17
CA THR A 19 -14.07 8.75 14.63
C THR A 19 -13.07 7.87 15.41
N LEU A 20 -12.12 7.22 14.73
CA LEU A 20 -11.20 6.21 15.28
C LEU A 20 -9.82 6.73 15.69
N LEU A 21 -9.64 8.04 15.96
CA LEU A 21 -8.32 8.67 16.18
C LEU A 21 -7.50 8.11 17.36
N ASN A 22 -8.13 7.38 18.29
CA ASN A 22 -7.47 6.79 19.45
C ASN A 22 -7.28 5.27 19.33
N SER A 23 -7.25 4.75 18.12
CA SER A 23 -6.96 3.34 17.89
C SER A 23 -5.52 3.00 18.31
N PRO A 24 -5.27 1.78 18.82
CA PRO A 24 -3.93 1.32 19.17
C PRO A 24 -3.01 1.23 17.95
N ASN A 25 -3.56 1.13 16.73
CA ASN A 25 -2.81 1.02 15.49
C ASN A 25 -3.15 2.16 14.50
N ALA A 26 -2.33 2.34 13.48
CA ALA A 26 -2.53 3.29 12.39
C ALA A 26 -2.38 2.61 11.03
N LEU A 27 -3.20 3.01 10.06
CA LEU A 27 -3.04 2.64 8.66
C LEU A 27 -2.88 3.92 7.84
N VAL A 28 -1.73 4.06 7.17
CA VAL A 28 -1.39 5.19 6.31
C VAL A 28 -1.57 4.79 4.85
N PHE A 29 -2.58 5.34 4.20
CA PHE A 29 -2.83 5.20 2.77
C PHE A 29 -2.12 6.30 1.99
N ILE A 30 -1.22 5.93 1.08
CA ILE A 30 -0.48 6.86 0.21
C ILE A 30 -1.29 7.11 -1.06
N SER A 31 -1.83 8.31 -1.19
CA SER A 31 -2.59 8.73 -2.37
C SER A 31 -1.76 9.63 -3.30
N GLY A 32 -2.00 9.53 -4.61
CA GLY A 32 -1.58 10.57 -5.57
C GLY A 32 -0.57 10.21 -6.67
N LEU A 33 -0.29 8.93 -6.97
CA LEU A 33 0.49 8.59 -8.18
C LEU A 33 -0.37 8.19 -9.39
N THR A 34 -1.51 7.52 -9.19
CA THR A 34 -2.31 6.93 -10.28
C THR A 34 -3.81 7.18 -10.26
N ARG A 35 -4.39 7.53 -9.10
CA ARG A 35 -5.86 7.53 -8.95
C ARG A 35 -6.54 8.90 -9.04
N GLY A 36 -5.78 10.00 -9.11
CA GLY A 36 -6.35 11.36 -9.22
C GLY A 36 -7.44 11.64 -8.17
N LEU A 37 -8.52 12.31 -8.57
CA LEU A 37 -9.66 12.67 -7.71
C LEU A 37 -10.34 11.47 -7.01
N HIS A 38 -10.26 10.27 -7.60
CA HIS A 38 -10.85 9.01 -7.09
C HIS A 38 -10.06 8.35 -5.96
N ALA A 39 -8.91 8.92 -5.56
CA ALA A 39 -8.25 8.52 -4.32
C ALA A 39 -9.14 8.72 -3.08
N THR A 40 -10.08 9.68 -3.16
CA THR A 40 -11.03 9.98 -2.09
C THR A 40 -12.03 8.85 -1.86
N ASP A 41 -12.65 8.33 -2.93
CA ASP A 41 -13.66 7.25 -2.82
C ASP A 41 -13.06 5.97 -2.24
N TYR A 42 -11.87 5.62 -2.69
CA TYR A 42 -11.15 4.45 -2.20
C TYR A 42 -10.72 4.56 -0.73
N PHE A 43 -10.35 5.77 -0.31
CA PHE A 43 -10.06 6.03 1.09
C PHE A 43 -11.32 5.95 1.96
N LEU A 44 -12.49 6.32 1.43
CA LEU A 44 -13.77 6.12 2.12
C LEU A 44 -14.09 4.62 2.28
N ASP A 45 -13.89 3.81 1.24
CA ASP A 45 -14.05 2.36 1.34
C ASP A 45 -13.12 1.77 2.40
N LEU A 46 -11.86 2.20 2.43
CA LEU A 46 -10.89 1.80 3.44
C LEU A 46 -11.34 2.18 4.85
N ASN A 47 -11.89 3.38 5.05
CA ASN A 47 -12.45 3.80 6.34
C ASN A 47 -13.59 2.88 6.77
N ASN A 48 -14.52 2.57 5.86
CA ASN A 48 -15.62 1.65 6.13
C ASN A 48 -15.12 0.25 6.52
N ILE A 49 -14.05 -0.24 5.89
CA ILE A 49 -13.41 -1.51 6.28
C ILE A 49 -12.94 -1.44 7.73
N LEU A 50 -12.16 -0.42 8.09
CA LEU A 50 -11.57 -0.30 9.42
C LEU A 50 -12.61 -0.06 10.52
N GLU A 51 -13.67 0.70 10.24
CA GLU A 51 -14.79 0.90 11.17
C GLU A 51 -15.53 -0.41 11.45
N ASN A 52 -15.80 -1.20 10.41
CA ASN A 52 -16.44 -2.50 10.59
C ASN A 52 -15.57 -3.49 11.38
N MET A 53 -14.26 -3.50 11.13
CA MET A 53 -13.31 -4.31 11.88
C MET A 53 -13.26 -3.93 13.36
N ALA A 54 -13.28 -2.63 13.67
CA ALA A 54 -13.26 -2.14 15.05
C ALA A 54 -14.50 -2.62 15.82
N VAL A 55 -15.67 -2.66 15.17
CA VAL A 55 -16.94 -3.13 15.76
C VAL A 55 -16.98 -4.64 15.91
N ARG A 56 -16.57 -5.39 14.87
CA ARG A 56 -16.75 -6.85 14.80
C ARG A 56 -15.64 -7.63 15.50
N ASP A 57 -14.39 -7.23 15.28
CA ASP A 57 -13.21 -8.04 15.58
C ASP A 57 -12.37 -7.46 16.73
N ALA A 58 -12.78 -6.31 17.29
CA ALA A 58 -11.99 -5.48 18.23
C ALA A 58 -10.60 -5.07 17.66
N VAL A 59 -10.42 -5.21 16.34
CA VAL A 59 -9.22 -4.84 15.58
C VAL A 59 -9.38 -3.38 15.16
N SER A 60 -8.65 -2.47 15.82
CA SER A 60 -8.86 -1.03 15.65
C SER A 60 -7.61 -0.35 15.06
N TYR A 61 -7.81 0.36 13.95
CA TYR A 61 -6.81 1.15 13.22
C TYR A 61 -7.35 2.55 12.92
N SER A 62 -6.55 3.57 13.19
CA SER A 62 -6.83 4.94 12.73
C SER A 62 -6.39 5.08 11.27
N PRO A 63 -7.29 5.42 10.33
CA PRO A 63 -6.91 5.68 8.94
C PRO A 63 -6.25 7.05 8.79
N PHE A 64 -5.25 7.12 7.93
CA PHE A 64 -4.53 8.34 7.57
C PHE A 64 -4.34 8.39 6.07
N GLU A 65 -4.76 9.47 5.41
CA GLU A 65 -4.44 9.71 4.00
C GLU A 65 -3.15 10.54 3.91
N PHE A 66 -2.10 9.97 3.32
CA PHE A 66 -0.88 10.68 2.98
C PHE A 66 -0.94 11.11 1.51
N ARG A 67 -1.29 12.37 1.27
CA ARG A 67 -1.30 12.98 -0.06
C ARG A 67 0.09 13.46 -0.44
N MET A 68 0.62 12.95 -1.55
CA MET A 68 1.88 13.45 -2.10
C MET A 68 1.76 14.89 -2.60
N ARG A 69 2.81 15.70 -2.47
CA ARG A 69 2.82 17.10 -2.95
C ARG A 69 2.96 17.22 -4.47
N SER A 70 3.39 16.16 -5.17
CA SER A 70 3.76 16.21 -6.60
C SER A 70 2.57 16.34 -7.57
N ILE A 71 1.35 16.08 -7.10
CA ILE A 71 0.10 16.20 -7.87
C ILE A 71 -0.16 17.63 -8.40
N TYR A 72 0.58 18.63 -7.92
CA TYR A 72 0.47 20.03 -8.35
C TYR A 72 1.67 20.57 -9.15
N MET A 73 2.77 19.83 -9.32
CA MET A 73 4.03 20.40 -9.85
C MET A 73 4.70 19.64 -11.02
N GLY A 74 4.07 18.60 -11.57
CA GLY A 74 4.48 18.00 -12.85
C GLY A 74 5.88 17.37 -12.91
N SER A 75 6.51 17.06 -11.77
CA SER A 75 7.87 16.51 -11.69
C SER A 75 7.93 15.29 -10.75
N GLY A 76 7.74 14.09 -11.29
CA GLY A 76 7.43 12.84 -10.54
C GLY A 76 8.52 12.31 -9.60
N TYR A 77 9.79 12.25 -10.00
CA TYR A 77 10.80 11.48 -9.25
C TYR A 77 11.60 12.28 -8.19
N SER A 78 11.99 13.52 -8.50
CA SER A 78 12.70 14.40 -7.55
C SER A 78 11.82 14.79 -6.35
N SER A 79 10.51 14.77 -6.54
CA SER A 79 9.51 15.06 -5.52
C SER A 79 9.21 13.84 -4.64
N TRP A 80 9.24 12.61 -5.15
CA TRP A 80 9.02 11.40 -4.33
C TRP A 80 10.02 11.30 -3.16
N ARG A 81 11.33 11.49 -3.39
CA ARG A 81 12.32 11.50 -2.29
C ARG A 81 12.01 12.54 -1.21
N SER A 82 11.45 13.68 -1.60
CA SER A 82 11.00 14.72 -0.68
C SER A 82 9.73 14.29 0.08
N ASN A 83 8.75 13.72 -0.62
CA ASN A 83 7.54 13.15 -0.02
C ASN A 83 7.86 11.98 0.92
N PHE A 84 8.85 11.15 0.60
CA PHE A 84 9.28 10.04 1.44
C PHE A 84 9.80 10.53 2.80
N LYS A 85 10.52 11.66 2.85
CA LYS A 85 10.94 12.28 4.12
C LYS A 85 9.74 12.71 4.98
N ASP A 86 8.68 13.21 4.35
CA ASP A 86 7.46 13.59 5.07
C ASP A 86 6.68 12.35 5.54
N LEU A 87 6.61 11.30 4.71
CA LEU A 87 6.02 10.01 5.09
C LEU A 87 6.76 9.41 6.30
N VAL A 88 8.09 9.40 6.28
CA VAL A 88 8.91 8.93 7.42
C VAL A 88 8.67 9.77 8.66
N ALA A 89 8.55 11.10 8.52
CA ALA A 89 8.24 11.97 9.64
C ALA A 89 6.84 11.70 10.23
N LEU A 90 5.84 11.46 9.38
CA LEU A 90 4.50 11.05 9.79
C LEU A 90 4.53 9.72 10.54
N ILE A 91 5.19 8.70 9.98
CA ILE A 91 5.31 7.38 10.63
C ILE A 91 5.96 7.52 12.00
N LYS A 92 7.04 8.31 12.12
CA LYS A 92 7.71 8.58 13.39
C LYS A 92 6.79 9.27 14.39
N TYR A 93 6.02 10.25 13.93
CA TYR A 93 5.02 10.92 14.76
C TYR A 93 3.97 9.93 15.27
N LEU A 94 3.37 9.14 14.38
CA LEU A 94 2.33 8.16 14.75
C LEU A 94 2.86 7.14 15.76
N LYS A 95 4.05 6.58 15.54
CA LYS A 95 4.71 5.67 16.49
C LYS A 95 5.02 6.31 17.85
N GLY A 96 5.14 7.63 17.93
CA GLY A 96 5.38 8.38 19.17
C GLY A 96 4.12 8.79 19.94
N THR A 97 2.93 8.63 19.36
CA THR A 97 1.65 9.04 19.99
C THR A 97 1.06 8.01 20.97
N GLY A 98 1.71 6.85 21.14
CA GLY A 98 1.30 5.81 22.09
C GLY A 98 2.40 4.77 22.29
N MET A 99 2.31 4.00 23.38
CA MET A 99 3.20 2.86 23.58
C MET A 99 2.84 1.78 22.55
N GLU A 100 3.78 1.47 21.66
CA GLU A 100 3.70 0.34 20.72
C GLU A 100 2.69 0.45 19.56
N LYS A 101 2.38 1.67 19.10
CA LYS A 101 1.49 1.85 17.94
C LYS A 101 2.06 1.16 16.68
N LYS A 102 1.37 0.12 16.20
CA LYS A 102 1.68 -0.48 14.89
C LYS A 102 1.24 0.46 13.78
N VAL A 103 2.09 0.63 12.79
CA VAL A 103 1.80 1.41 11.58
C VAL A 103 1.82 0.46 10.39
N VAL A 104 0.73 0.46 9.63
CA VAL A 104 0.63 -0.22 8.34
C VAL A 104 0.67 0.85 7.25
N VAL A 105 1.47 0.63 6.20
CA VAL A 105 1.44 1.49 5.01
C VAL A 105 0.76 0.75 3.87
N MET A 106 -0.19 1.45 3.25
CA MET A 106 -0.88 0.99 2.06
C MET A 106 -0.59 1.95 0.91
N GLY A 107 -0.16 1.44 -0.23
CA GLY A 107 0.18 2.28 -1.38
C GLY A 107 0.68 1.46 -2.57
N SER A 108 1.18 2.15 -3.59
CA SER A 108 1.77 1.48 -4.75
C SER A 108 3.14 0.87 -4.44
N SER A 109 3.62 0.01 -5.35
CA SER A 109 4.85 -0.74 -5.16
C SER A 109 6.06 0.16 -4.89
N SER A 110 6.16 1.27 -5.61
CA SER A 110 7.22 2.27 -5.49
C SER A 110 7.37 2.81 -4.07
N ALA A 111 6.23 3.11 -3.44
CA ALA A 111 6.21 3.67 -2.10
C ALA A 111 6.62 2.67 -1.02
N VAL A 112 6.23 1.41 -1.21
CA VAL A 112 6.52 0.32 -0.29
C VAL A 112 7.94 -0.20 -0.46
N LEU A 113 8.46 -0.27 -1.68
CA LEU A 113 9.80 -0.80 -1.99
C LEU A 113 10.93 0.10 -1.45
N GLU A 114 10.67 1.39 -1.21
CA GLU A 114 11.54 2.29 -0.44
C GLU A 114 11.62 1.92 1.06
N SER A 115 10.86 0.90 1.47
CA SER A 115 10.92 0.28 2.79
C SER A 115 10.74 1.29 3.94
N PRO A 116 9.62 2.06 3.97
CA PRO A 116 9.37 2.97 5.08
C PRO A 116 9.33 2.17 6.40
N PRO A 117 9.73 2.79 7.55
CA PRO A 117 9.98 2.09 8.82
C PRO A 117 8.68 1.72 9.57
N VAL A 118 7.86 0.90 8.93
CA VAL A 118 6.53 0.49 9.39
C VAL A 118 6.54 -0.96 9.85
N ASP A 119 5.38 -1.44 10.29
CA ASP A 119 5.24 -2.79 10.85
C ASP A 119 4.74 -3.78 9.80
N SER A 120 4.01 -3.30 8.77
CA SER A 120 3.55 -4.11 7.64
C SER A 120 3.19 -3.26 6.43
N TYR A 121 3.09 -3.92 5.27
CA TYR A 121 2.78 -3.29 3.98
C TYR A 121 1.53 -3.89 3.33
N ILE A 122 0.74 -3.06 2.65
CA ILE A 122 -0.34 -3.47 1.74
C ILE A 122 -0.09 -2.83 0.37
N MET A 123 0.07 -3.64 -0.66
CA MET A 123 0.19 -3.19 -2.04
C MET A 123 -1.09 -3.55 -2.81
N GLN A 124 -1.86 -2.56 -3.27
CA GLN A 124 -2.98 -2.80 -4.18
C GLN A 124 -2.61 -2.35 -5.59
N ALA A 125 -2.88 -3.22 -6.57
CA ALA A 125 -2.57 -3.01 -7.98
C ALA A 125 -1.15 -2.44 -8.21
N PRO A 126 -0.10 -3.08 -7.65
CA PRO A 126 1.26 -2.55 -7.66
C PRO A 126 1.79 -2.27 -9.07
N THR A 127 1.26 -2.93 -10.09
CA THR A 127 1.71 -2.94 -11.48
C THR A 127 1.26 -1.78 -12.36
N SER A 128 0.26 -0.98 -11.95
CA SER A 128 -0.38 -0.03 -12.85
C SER A 128 0.24 1.38 -12.84
N ASP A 129 1.20 1.66 -11.98
CA ASP A 129 1.79 2.99 -11.95
C ASP A 129 2.77 3.13 -13.12
N ARG A 130 2.65 4.21 -13.92
CA ARG A 130 3.68 4.64 -14.88
C ARG A 130 5.05 4.78 -14.21
N GLU A 131 5.06 5.04 -12.90
CA GLU A 131 6.25 5.03 -12.05
C GLU A 131 6.63 3.66 -11.48
N THR A 132 5.72 2.69 -11.29
CA THR A 132 6.10 1.28 -11.02
C THR A 132 6.71 0.68 -12.28
N ALA A 133 6.05 0.87 -13.43
CA ALA A 133 6.66 0.63 -14.73
C ALA A 133 8.01 1.34 -14.76
N GLY A 134 8.08 2.64 -14.42
CA GLY A 134 9.30 3.46 -14.30
C GLY A 134 10.42 2.95 -13.36
N LEU A 135 10.09 2.38 -12.21
CA LEU A 135 11.04 1.89 -11.21
C LEU A 135 11.51 0.48 -11.54
N VAL A 136 10.64 -0.34 -12.12
CA VAL A 136 11.03 -1.58 -12.79
C VAL A 136 11.91 -1.23 -14.00
N ILE A 137 11.51 -0.29 -14.86
CA ILE A 137 12.27 0.29 -15.99
C ILE A 137 13.68 0.75 -15.56
N SER A 138 13.79 1.51 -14.47
CA SER A 138 15.07 2.01 -13.96
C SER A 138 15.98 0.91 -13.40
N LEU A 139 15.43 -0.25 -13.01
CA LEU A 139 16.17 -1.38 -12.45
C LEU A 139 16.41 -2.52 -13.46
N VAL A 140 15.68 -2.54 -14.59
CA VAL A 140 15.75 -3.61 -15.62
C VAL A 140 16.22 -3.09 -16.99
N SER A 141 16.92 -1.96 -17.04
CA SER A 141 17.46 -1.41 -18.30
C SER A 141 18.58 -2.28 -18.90
N VAL A 142 18.19 -3.37 -19.58
CA VAL A 142 18.76 -3.83 -20.85
C VAL A 142 17.57 -4.25 -21.73
N GLY A 143 17.11 -3.36 -22.62
CA GLY A 143 16.25 -3.73 -23.75
C GLY A 143 14.81 -3.19 -23.82
N GLY A 144 14.61 -1.87 -23.77
CA GLY A 144 13.44 -1.23 -24.43
C GLY A 144 12.11 -1.16 -23.66
N ASP A 145 11.25 -0.27 -24.15
CA ASP A 145 10.01 0.23 -23.51
C ASP A 145 8.80 -0.74 -23.57
N ASP A 146 8.98 -1.98 -24.04
CA ASP A 146 7.85 -2.91 -24.29
C ASP A 146 7.90 -4.20 -23.43
N ASP A 147 8.98 -4.42 -22.65
CA ASP A 147 9.24 -5.68 -21.93
C ASP A 147 8.83 -5.65 -20.44
N PHE A 148 8.05 -4.66 -19.99
CA PHE A 148 7.75 -4.41 -18.56
C PHE A 148 7.01 -5.52 -17.83
N PHE A 149 6.27 -6.33 -18.59
CA PHE A 149 5.53 -7.49 -18.08
C PHE A 149 5.98 -8.79 -18.74
N SER A 150 7.12 -8.75 -19.45
CA SER A 150 7.71 -9.93 -20.03
C SER A 150 8.04 -10.95 -18.94
N PHE A 151 8.02 -12.22 -19.30
CA PHE A 151 8.35 -13.32 -18.41
C PHE A 151 9.80 -13.27 -17.87
N ASP A 152 10.60 -12.30 -18.30
CA ASP A 152 12.07 -12.27 -18.17
C ASP A 152 12.60 -11.37 -17.06
N ILE A 153 11.75 -10.89 -16.12
CA ILE A 153 12.28 -10.28 -14.89
C ILE A 153 13.16 -11.31 -14.17
N SER A 154 14.46 -11.05 -14.16
CA SER A 154 15.44 -11.97 -13.58
C SER A 154 15.22 -12.13 -12.07
N ALA A 155 15.54 -13.32 -11.55
CA ALA A 155 15.48 -13.56 -10.11
C ALA A 155 16.39 -12.60 -9.31
N SER A 156 17.51 -12.14 -9.89
CA SER A 156 18.37 -11.10 -9.32
C SER A 156 17.67 -9.75 -9.18
N THR A 157 16.89 -9.34 -10.20
CA THR A 157 16.12 -8.10 -10.16
C THR A 157 15.06 -8.17 -9.06
N LEU A 158 14.30 -9.25 -8.99
CA LEU A 158 13.28 -9.44 -7.94
C LEU A 158 13.89 -9.48 -6.53
N ARG A 159 15.07 -10.11 -6.37
CA ARG A 159 15.81 -10.08 -5.10
C ARG A 159 16.25 -8.67 -4.72
N SER A 160 16.63 -7.85 -5.70
CA SER A 160 17.05 -6.45 -5.46
C SER A 160 15.90 -5.51 -5.11
N THR A 161 14.65 -5.92 -5.36
CA THR A 161 13.42 -5.17 -5.04
C THR A 161 12.64 -5.86 -3.93
N PHE A 162 11.77 -6.81 -4.27
CA PHE A 162 10.91 -7.56 -3.34
C PHE A 162 11.72 -8.32 -2.29
N GLY A 163 12.94 -8.78 -2.62
CA GLY A 163 13.84 -9.42 -1.65
C GLY A 163 14.38 -8.51 -0.55
N LYS A 164 14.20 -7.19 -0.66
CA LYS A 164 14.52 -6.24 0.41
C LYS A 164 13.38 -6.02 1.39
N LEU A 165 12.17 -6.51 1.10
CA LEU A 165 11.05 -6.40 2.03
C LEU A 165 11.38 -7.15 3.31
N ASN A 166 11.18 -6.49 4.44
CA ASN A 166 11.56 -6.97 5.77
C ASN A 166 10.37 -6.97 6.76
N LYS A 167 9.15 -6.76 6.26
CA LYS A 167 7.90 -6.77 7.02
C LYS A 167 6.83 -7.61 6.34
N PRO A 168 5.87 -8.15 7.09
CA PRO A 168 4.68 -8.77 6.52
C PRO A 168 4.04 -7.89 5.45
N THR A 169 3.75 -8.48 4.30
CA THR A 169 3.33 -7.78 3.10
C THR A 169 2.14 -8.51 2.48
N LEU A 170 1.04 -7.79 2.29
CA LEU A 170 -0.09 -8.20 1.49
C LEU A 170 0.03 -7.58 0.09
N ILE A 171 -0.05 -8.39 -0.96
CA ILE A 171 -0.09 -7.91 -2.34
C ILE A 171 -1.44 -8.31 -2.96
N VAL A 172 -2.19 -7.35 -3.49
CA VAL A 172 -3.47 -7.62 -4.12
C VAL A 172 -3.46 -7.04 -5.52
N MET A 173 -3.57 -7.91 -6.53
CA MET A 173 -3.58 -7.49 -7.93
C MET A 173 -4.99 -7.52 -8.49
N SER A 174 -5.26 -6.66 -9.46
CA SER A 174 -6.54 -6.60 -10.17
C SER A 174 -6.45 -7.42 -11.47
N GLU A 175 -7.38 -8.33 -11.71
CA GLU A 175 -7.36 -9.19 -12.91
C GLU A 175 -7.46 -8.37 -14.21
N GLN A 176 -8.34 -7.38 -14.23
CA GLN A 176 -8.63 -6.50 -15.38
C GLN A 176 -7.92 -5.15 -15.26
N ASP A 177 -6.81 -5.10 -14.53
CA ASP A 177 -5.97 -3.91 -14.42
C ASP A 177 -5.51 -3.46 -15.82
N GLN A 178 -5.93 -2.27 -16.23
CA GLN A 178 -5.64 -1.72 -17.56
C GLN A 178 -4.16 -1.37 -17.74
N GLY A 179 -3.41 -1.22 -16.64
CA GLY A 179 -1.97 -1.01 -16.65
C GLY A 179 -1.18 -2.28 -16.93
N VAL A 180 -1.82 -3.46 -16.99
CA VAL A 180 -1.16 -4.75 -17.24
C VAL A 180 -1.74 -5.41 -18.49
N PRO A 181 -0.91 -5.79 -19.48
CA PRO A 181 -1.37 -6.52 -20.65
C PRO A 181 -2.13 -7.80 -20.27
N GLN A 182 -3.25 -8.07 -20.96
CA GLN A 182 -4.09 -9.25 -20.69
C GLN A 182 -3.36 -10.58 -20.95
N THR A 183 -2.31 -10.56 -21.76
CA THR A 183 -1.45 -11.72 -22.06
C THR A 183 -0.61 -12.18 -20.86
N VAL A 184 -0.48 -11.34 -19.83
CA VAL A 184 0.35 -11.60 -18.66
C VAL A 184 -0.37 -12.51 -17.68
N ASN A 185 0.26 -13.64 -17.35
CA ASN A 185 -0.21 -14.51 -16.28
C ASN A 185 0.12 -13.89 -14.91
N LYS A 186 -0.82 -13.10 -14.39
CA LYS A 186 -0.76 -12.41 -13.10
C LYS A 186 -0.47 -13.36 -11.92
N GLU A 187 -1.05 -14.55 -11.92
CA GLU A 187 -0.80 -15.56 -10.88
C GLU A 187 0.66 -16.08 -10.93
N ALA A 188 1.17 -16.39 -12.11
CA ALA A 188 2.57 -16.79 -12.28
C ALA A 188 3.54 -15.68 -11.88
N MET A 189 3.19 -14.42 -12.16
CA MET A 189 3.96 -13.25 -11.75
C MET A 189 4.00 -13.10 -10.22
N LEU A 190 2.86 -13.23 -9.53
CA LEU A 190 2.82 -13.22 -8.06
C LEU A 190 3.67 -14.33 -7.46
N ARG A 191 3.65 -15.54 -8.03
CA ARG A 191 4.50 -16.64 -7.57
C ARG A 191 5.99 -16.30 -7.66
N LYS A 192 6.42 -15.63 -8.73
CA LYS A 192 7.81 -15.17 -8.87
C LYS A 192 8.17 -14.14 -7.81
N TRP A 193 7.27 -13.20 -7.51
CA TRP A 193 7.49 -12.19 -6.48
C TRP A 193 7.52 -12.82 -5.09
N ALA A 194 6.59 -13.71 -4.78
CA ALA A 194 6.55 -14.47 -3.54
C ALA A 194 7.86 -15.23 -3.30
N ALA A 195 8.41 -15.87 -4.34
CA ALA A 195 9.69 -16.58 -4.26
C ALA A 195 10.90 -15.67 -4.03
N ALA A 196 10.78 -14.36 -4.27
CA ALA A 196 11.83 -13.38 -3.99
C ALA A 196 11.72 -12.75 -2.61
N ILE A 197 10.51 -12.71 -2.02
CA ILE A 197 10.25 -12.15 -0.70
C ILE A 197 10.78 -13.12 0.37
N PRO A 198 11.46 -12.65 1.43
CA PRO A 198 11.91 -13.54 2.51
C PRO A 198 10.75 -14.33 3.14
N GLU A 199 11.04 -15.56 3.55
CA GLU A 199 10.06 -16.48 4.11
C GLU A 199 9.34 -15.87 5.33
N GLY A 200 8.03 -16.11 5.43
CA GLY A 200 7.18 -15.60 6.52
C GLY A 200 6.77 -14.13 6.38
N LEU A 201 7.27 -13.40 5.37
CA LEU A 201 6.87 -12.00 5.13
C LEU A 201 5.78 -11.87 4.06
N PHE A 202 5.54 -12.90 3.26
CA PHE A 202 4.47 -12.90 2.25
C PHE A 202 3.16 -13.37 2.86
N SER A 203 2.11 -12.53 2.83
CA SER A 203 0.79 -12.91 3.36
C SER A 203 0.11 -13.96 2.48
N ASN A 204 -0.49 -14.96 3.12
CA ASN A 204 -1.34 -15.98 2.48
C ASN A 204 -2.59 -15.39 1.81
N GLU A 205 -2.99 -14.18 2.19
CA GLU A 205 -4.13 -13.47 1.59
C GLU A 205 -3.75 -12.73 0.30
N THR A 206 -2.47 -12.73 -0.10
CA THR A 206 -2.04 -12.21 -1.40
C THR A 206 -2.72 -12.96 -2.54
N GLY A 207 -3.10 -12.24 -3.60
CA GLY A 207 -3.66 -12.88 -4.79
C GLY A 207 -4.18 -11.90 -5.84
N VAL A 208 -4.73 -12.47 -6.91
CA VAL A 208 -5.46 -11.73 -7.94
C VAL A 208 -6.94 -11.64 -7.57
N LEU A 209 -7.52 -10.45 -7.66
CA LEU A 209 -8.94 -10.21 -7.53
C LEU A 209 -9.62 -10.44 -8.88
N PRO A 210 -10.52 -11.42 -9.01
CA PRO A 210 -11.25 -11.66 -10.25
C PRO A 210 -12.15 -10.46 -10.57
N PHE A 211 -12.27 -10.14 -11.86
CA PHE A 211 -13.08 -9.04 -12.42
C PHE A 211 -12.70 -7.63 -11.96
N ALA A 212 -11.69 -7.48 -11.11
CA ALA A 212 -11.26 -6.20 -10.57
C ALA A 212 -10.50 -5.39 -11.62
N ASP A 213 -10.88 -4.13 -11.79
CA ASP A 213 -10.07 -3.14 -12.49
C ASP A 213 -9.08 -2.46 -11.52
N HIS A 214 -8.26 -1.55 -12.03
CA HIS A 214 -7.22 -0.88 -11.24
C HIS A 214 -7.80 -0.17 -9.99
N VAL A 215 -8.97 0.44 -10.14
CA VAL A 215 -9.59 1.28 -9.11
C VAL A 215 -10.65 0.58 -8.27
N LEU A 216 -10.93 -0.70 -8.52
CA LEU A 216 -11.97 -1.47 -7.83
C LEU A 216 -13.37 -0.83 -7.96
N THR A 217 -13.79 -0.52 -9.19
CA THR A 217 -15.04 0.24 -9.49
C THR A 217 -16.32 -0.42 -8.99
N THR A 218 -16.33 -1.73 -8.73
CA THR A 218 -17.55 -2.47 -8.37
C THR A 218 -17.55 -2.90 -6.90
N GLU A 219 -18.73 -2.86 -6.28
CA GLU A 219 -18.97 -3.39 -4.93
C GLU A 219 -18.49 -4.83 -4.74
N HIS A 220 -18.61 -5.65 -5.79
CA HIS A 220 -18.10 -7.03 -5.75
C HIS A 220 -16.58 -7.05 -5.53
N CYS A 221 -15.84 -6.24 -6.27
CA CYS A 221 -14.38 -6.16 -6.19
C CYS A 221 -13.92 -5.50 -4.88
N ILE A 222 -14.60 -4.45 -4.44
CA ILE A 222 -14.36 -3.80 -3.14
C ILE A 222 -14.55 -4.81 -2.01
N ARG A 223 -15.61 -5.63 -2.06
CA ARG A 223 -15.85 -6.67 -1.05
C ARG A 223 -14.75 -7.73 -1.03
N LEU A 224 -14.28 -8.19 -2.18
CA LEU A 224 -13.20 -9.17 -2.25
C LEU A 224 -11.88 -8.59 -1.72
N PHE A 225 -11.57 -7.34 -2.09
CA PHE A 225 -10.42 -6.61 -1.56
C PHE A 225 -10.50 -6.45 -0.04
N ARG A 226 -11.67 -6.03 0.45
CA ARG A 226 -11.98 -5.89 1.87
C ARG A 226 -11.69 -7.17 2.65
N VAL A 227 -12.20 -8.31 2.21
CA VAL A 227 -11.99 -9.59 2.91
C VAL A 227 -10.50 -9.91 3.08
N LYS A 228 -9.67 -9.64 2.06
CA LYS A 228 -8.22 -9.85 2.13
C LYS A 228 -7.54 -8.91 3.12
N VAL A 229 -7.88 -7.62 3.08
CA VAL A 229 -7.35 -6.62 4.02
C VAL A 229 -7.74 -6.93 5.45
N GLU A 230 -9.01 -7.26 5.70
CA GLU A 230 -9.51 -7.58 7.05
C GLU A 230 -8.74 -8.75 7.64
N LYS A 231 -8.64 -9.86 6.91
CA LYS A 231 -7.89 -11.04 7.39
C LYS A 231 -6.43 -10.73 7.65
N PHE A 232 -5.75 -10.05 6.72
CA PHE A 232 -4.34 -9.69 6.89
C PHE A 232 -4.13 -8.83 8.14
N LEU A 233 -4.94 -7.78 8.34
CA LEU A 233 -4.82 -6.91 9.51
C LEU A 233 -5.13 -7.65 10.81
N THR A 234 -6.08 -8.60 10.81
CA THR A 234 -6.37 -9.45 11.97
C THR A 234 -5.21 -10.39 12.30
N GLU A 235 -4.60 -11.05 11.31
CA GLU A 235 -3.42 -11.91 11.49
C GLU A 235 -2.24 -11.15 12.12
N LEU A 236 -2.04 -9.88 11.74
CA LEU A 236 -1.00 -9.02 12.31
C LEU A 236 -1.23 -8.70 13.79
N GLN A 237 -2.46 -8.77 14.28
CA GLN A 237 -2.74 -8.60 15.71
C GLN A 237 -2.42 -9.86 16.51
N VAL A 238 -2.84 -11.03 16.02
CA VAL A 238 -2.61 -12.32 16.68
C VAL A 238 -1.12 -12.60 16.88
N ASN A 239 -0.32 -12.42 15.83
CA ASN A 239 1.12 -12.69 15.85
C ASN A 239 1.95 -11.79 16.79
N ALA A 240 1.35 -10.76 17.38
CA ALA A 240 2.01 -9.92 18.38
C ALA A 240 1.67 -10.31 19.83
N VAL A 241 0.64 -11.12 20.05
CA VAL A 241 0.30 -11.64 21.39
C VAL A 241 1.17 -12.84 21.75
N GLU A 242 1.71 -13.53 20.75
CA GLU A 242 2.55 -14.73 20.92
C GLU A 242 4.06 -14.44 21.02
N LYS A 243 4.48 -13.17 20.99
CA LYS A 243 5.88 -12.74 21.16
C LYS A 243 6.07 -11.96 22.46
#